data_AF-A0A6G3X7N8-F1
#
_entry.id   AF-A0A6G3X7N8-F1
#
_cell.length_a   1.000
_cell.length_b   1.000
_cell.length_c   1.000
_cell.angle_alpha   90.00
_cell.angle_beta   90.00
_cell.angle_gamma   90.00
#
_symmetry.space_group_name_H-M   'P 1'
#
loop_
_entity.id
_entity.type
_entity.pdbx_description
1 polymer ?
#
loop_
_entity_poly.entity_id
_entity_poly.type
_entity_poly.pdbx_seq_one_letter_code
_entity_poly.pdbx_strand_id
1 'polypeptide(L)' 'MRFSVLSLIGHEPHPLTGELLPAADRFEEVIDTAAVAERLGFDAYSVGERHAGAFLSSSPNV' A
#
# COMPACT_ATOMS: atom_id res chain seq x y z
N MET A 1 -16.00 17.72 4.48
CA MET A 1 -15.48 16.47 5.06
C MET A 1 -14.30 16.03 4.21
N ARG A 2 -13.22 15.52 4.82
CA ARG A 2 -12.02 15.09 4.10
C ARG A 2 -11.87 13.57 4.20
N PHE A 3 -11.41 12.93 3.14
CA PHE A 3 -11.23 11.49 3.01
C PHE A 3 -9.81 11.17 2.53
N SER A 4 -9.21 10.13 3.11
CA SER A 4 -7.84 9.71 2.81
C SER A 4 -7.78 8.18 2.64
N VAL A 5 -6.81 7.73 1.85
CA VAL A 5 -6.45 6.32 1.69
C VAL A 5 -5.17 6.05 2.47
N LEU A 6 -5.12 4.93 3.22
CA LEU A 6 -3.93 4.47 3.95
C LEU A 6 -3.54 3.07 3.48
N SER A 7 -2.24 2.86 3.23
CA SER A 7 -1.65 1.55 2.99
C SER A 7 -0.56 1.24 4.04
N LEU A 8 -0.47 -0.02 4.46
CA LEU A 8 0.67 -0.56 5.22
C LEU A 8 1.57 -1.46 4.36
N ILE A 9 1.29 -1.55 3.05
CA ILE A 9 2.03 -2.40 2.10
C ILE A 9 2.20 -3.83 2.64
N GLY A 10 1.07 -4.47 2.98
CA GLY A 10 1.05 -5.88 3.37
C GLY A 10 1.60 -6.76 2.26
N HIS A 11 2.37 -7.78 2.64
CA HIS A 11 3.12 -8.66 1.76
C HIS A 11 3.01 -10.11 2.20
N GLU A 12 1.77 -10.59 2.28
CA GLU A 12 1.44 -11.99 2.54
C GLU A 12 0.94 -12.67 1.26
N PRO A 13 0.98 -14.02 1.18
CA PRO A 13 0.40 -14.74 0.06
C PRO A 13 -1.09 -14.42 -0.10
N HIS A 14 -1.54 -14.27 -1.34
CA HIS A 14 -2.94 -14.04 -1.63
C HIS A 14 -3.80 -15.20 -1.08
N PRO A 15 -4.87 -14.93 -0.32
CA PRO A 15 -5.54 -15.94 0.51
C PRO A 15 -6.26 -17.03 -0.30
N LEU A 16 -6.53 -16.80 -1.58
CA LEU A 16 -7.22 -17.77 -2.45
C LEU A 16 -6.27 -18.53 -3.38
N THR A 17 -5.15 -17.93 -3.78
CA THR A 17 -4.22 -18.51 -4.77
C THR A 17 -2.91 -18.97 -4.16
N GLY A 18 -2.57 -18.49 -2.96
CA GLY A 18 -1.30 -18.74 -2.30
C GLY A 18 -0.11 -18.06 -2.97
N GLU A 19 -0.34 -17.24 -4.01
CA GLU A 19 0.73 -16.53 -4.71
C GLU A 19 1.24 -15.38 -3.86
N LEU A 20 2.57 -15.29 -3.73
CA LEU A 20 3.25 -14.16 -3.12
C LEU A 20 3.88 -13.32 -4.22
N LEU A 21 3.32 -12.12 -4.44
CA LEU A 21 3.87 -11.19 -5.42
C LEU A 21 5.31 -10.79 -5.05
N PRO A 22 6.20 -10.61 -6.04
CA PRO A 22 7.48 -9.94 -5.81
C PRO A 22 7.28 -8.56 -5.15
N ALA A 23 8.21 -8.17 -4.28
CA ALA A 23 8.10 -6.91 -3.55
C ALA A 23 7.99 -5.69 -4.48
N ALA A 24 8.71 -5.70 -5.61
CA ALA A 24 8.66 -4.64 -6.61
C ALA A 24 7.25 -4.50 -7.19
N ASP A 25 6.64 -5.61 -7.60
CA ASP A 25 5.28 -5.61 -8.17
C ASP A 25 4.26 -5.14 -7.13
N ARG A 26 4.44 -5.53 -5.86
CA ARG A 26 3.60 -5.03 -4.76
C ARG A 26 3.73 -3.53 -4.56
N PHE A 27 4.92 -2.95 -4.73
CA PHE A 27 5.11 -1.50 -4.68
C PHE A 27 4.45 -0.79 -5.87
N GLU A 28 4.53 -1.34 -7.08
CA GLU A 28 3.82 -0.80 -8.25
C GLU A 28 2.30 -0.74 -8.00
N GLU A 29 1.70 -1.78 -7.42
CA GLU A 29 0.28 -1.76 -7.04
C GLU A 29 -0.07 -0.64 -6.04
N VAL A 30 0.83 -0.32 -5.11
CA VAL A 30 0.64 0.79 -4.15
C VAL A 30 0.63 2.12 -4.89
N ILE A 31 1.58 2.32 -5.82
CA ILE A 31 1.69 3.52 -6.65
C ILE A 31 0.44 3.68 -7.52
N ASP A 32 0.00 2.60 -8.17
CA ASP A 32 -1.22 2.60 -9.00
C ASP A 32 -2.46 2.97 -8.18
N THR A 33 -2.59 2.42 -6.97
CA THR A 33 -3.69 2.77 -6.06
C THR A 33 -3.63 4.24 -5.66
N ALA A 34 -2.44 4.80 -5.39
CA ALA A 34 -2.27 6.21 -5.08
C ALA A 34 -2.67 7.10 -6.27
N ALA A 35 -2.27 6.75 -7.48
CA ALA A 35 -2.65 7.47 -8.69
C ALA A 35 -4.17 7.42 -8.95
N VAL A 36 -4.85 6.32 -8.62
CA VAL A 36 -6.32 6.23 -8.68
C VAL A 36 -6.95 7.13 -7.61
N ALA A 37 -6.45 7.11 -6.37
CA ALA A 37 -6.97 7.93 -5.27
C ALA A 37 -6.90 9.42 -5.60
N GLU A 38 -5.80 9.87 -6.20
CA GLU A 38 -5.64 11.24 -6.70
C GLU A 38 -6.69 11.57 -7.77
N ARG A 39 -6.84 10.73 -8.79
CA ARG A 39 -7.83 10.93 -9.87
C ARG A 39 -9.28 10.97 -9.37
N LEU A 40 -9.59 10.27 -8.30
CA LEU A 40 -10.92 10.23 -7.69
C LEU A 40 -11.19 11.38 -6.71
N GLY A 41 -10.19 12.24 -6.45
CA GLY A 41 -10.34 13.42 -5.60
C GLY A 41 -10.28 13.14 -4.10
N PHE A 42 -9.58 12.07 -3.67
CA PHE A 42 -9.26 11.90 -2.25
C PHE A 42 -8.29 13.00 -1.79
N ASP A 43 -8.45 13.46 -0.55
CA ASP A 43 -7.66 14.56 -0.01
C ASP A 43 -6.22 14.17 0.33
N ALA A 44 -5.94 12.87 0.51
CA ALA A 44 -4.60 12.36 0.80
C ALA A 44 -4.46 10.85 0.49
N TYR A 45 -3.20 10.44 0.30
CA TYR A 45 -2.75 9.05 0.33
C TYR A 45 -1.59 8.93 1.31
N SER A 46 -1.62 7.94 2.20
CA SER A 46 -0.61 7.78 3.25
C SER A 46 -0.07 6.35 3.30
N VAL A 47 1.22 6.23 3.57
CA VAL A 47 1.88 4.96 3.86
C VAL A 47 2.25 4.96 5.34
N GLY A 48 1.71 4.00 6.10
CA GLY A 48 2.02 3.87 7.52
C GLY A 48 3.28 3.03 7.75
N GLU A 49 4.04 3.37 8.79
CA GLU A 49 5.25 2.63 9.17
C GLU A 49 4.90 1.36 9.96
N ARG A 50 5.53 0.23 9.61
CA ARG A 50 5.38 -1.03 10.33
C ARG A 50 6.64 -1.89 10.28
N HIS A 51 6.98 -2.48 11.43
CA HIS A 51 8.15 -3.36 11.62
C HIS A 51 7.79 -4.80 11.99
N ALA A 52 6.51 -5.10 12.25
CA ALA A 52 6.06 -6.41 12.71
C ALA A 52 5.05 -7.05 11.74
N GLY A 53 5.31 -8.29 11.36
CA GLY A 53 4.55 -9.04 10.34
C GLY A 53 5.14 -8.89 8.94
N ALA A 54 4.49 -9.48 7.94
CA ALA A 54 4.94 -9.41 6.55
C ALA A 54 4.43 -8.11 5.89
N PHE A 55 5.17 -7.02 6.11
CA PHE A 55 4.89 -5.69 5.54
C PHE A 55 6.17 -5.11 4.93
N LEU A 56 6.01 -4.29 3.89
CA LEU A 56 7.13 -3.63 3.19
C LEU A 56 7.33 -2.16 3.57
N SER A 57 6.54 -1.63 4.50
CA SER A 57 6.55 -0.20 4.87
C SER A 57 7.34 0.10 6.14
N SER A 58 8.62 -0.27 6.21
CA SER A 58 9.45 -0.05 7.41
C SER A 58 10.02 1.37 7.53
N SER A 59 10.05 2.14 6.44
CA SER A 59 10.65 3.48 6.41
C SER A 59 9.96 4.42 5.40
N PRO A 60 8.64 4.69 5.54
CA PRO A 60 7.99 5.73 4.74
C PRO A 60 8.58 7.10 5.05
N ASN A 61 8.56 8.02 4.07
CA ASN A 61 8.95 9.40 4.34
C ASN A 61 7.89 10.11 5.19
N VAL A 62 8.36 11.05 6.02
CA VAL A 62 7.51 11.98 6.80
C VAL A 62 7.30 13.29 6.07
#